data_AF-A0A7D6GQT5-F1
#
_entry.id   AF-A0A7D6GQT5-F1
#
_cell.length_a   1.000
_cell.length_b   1.000
_cell.length_c   1.000
_cell.angle_alpha   90.00
_cell.angle_beta   90.00
_cell.angle_gamma   90.00
#
_symmetry.space_group_name_H-M   'P 1'
#
loop_
_entity.id
_entity.type
_entity.pdbx_description
1 polymer ?
#
loop_
_entity_poly.entity_id
_entity_poly.type
_entity_poly.pdbx_seq_one_letter_code
_entity_poly.pdbx_strand_id
1 'polypeptide(L)'
;MGIIDRFEEEYLAVSSSRASVRELLELFAGAVLFVVGASALAYYLLGQQIAIWVAGGLVVIFAITLLSQAYWAVTGREDYEE
;
A
#
# COMPACT_ATOMS: atom_id res chain seq x y z
N MET A 1 9.40 32.36 8.01
CA MET A 1 8.76 31.09 7.61
C MET A 1 8.28 30.43 8.88
N GLY A 2 6.96 30.35 9.04
CA GLY A 2 6.33 29.84 10.25
C GLY A 2 6.48 28.33 10.40
N ILE A 3 6.25 27.82 11.61
CA ILE A 3 6.20 26.38 11.88
C ILE A 3 5.12 25.70 11.01
N ILE A 4 4.05 26.42 10.69
CA ILE A 4 2.96 25.97 9.83
C ILE A 4 3.44 25.77 8.38
N ASP A 5 4.17 26.73 7.80
CA ASP A 5 4.73 26.62 6.44
C ASP A 5 5.63 25.38 6.28
N ARG A 6 6.39 25.01 7.32
CA ARG A 6 7.24 23.81 7.31
C ARG A 6 6.40 22.53 7.30
N PHE A 7 5.34 22.45 8.10
CA PHE A 7 4.46 21.29 8.08
C PHE A 7 3.74 21.17 6.73
N GLU A 8 3.28 22.28 6.16
CA GLU A 8 2.64 22.31 4.85
C GLU A 8 3.58 21.85 3.74
N GLU A 9 4.82 22.34 3.70
CA GLU A 9 5.84 21.87 2.75
C GLU A 9 6.14 20.37 2.89
N GLU A 10 6.16 19.84 4.12
CA GLU A 10 6.43 18.42 4.39
C GLU A 10 5.24 17.53 4.00
N TYR A 11 4.00 17.98 4.23
CA TYR A 11 2.79 17.32 3.74
C TYR A 11 2.67 17.39 2.20
N LEU A 12 3.06 18.50 1.58
CA LEU A 12 3.12 18.67 0.12
C LEU A 12 4.20 17.80 -0.52
N ALA A 13 5.36 17.64 0.13
CA ALA A 13 6.42 16.75 -0.34
C ALA A 13 5.94 15.28 -0.34
N VAL A 14 5.22 14.87 0.71
CA VAL A 14 4.63 13.51 0.81
C VAL A 14 3.50 13.32 -0.20
N SER A 15 2.69 14.35 -0.50
CA SER A 15 1.62 14.27 -1.51
C SER A 15 2.13 14.31 -2.96
N SER A 16 3.35 14.83 -3.19
CA SER A 16 3.94 14.95 -4.53
C SER A 16 4.51 13.65 -5.10
N SER A 17 4.74 12.63 -4.26
CA SER A 17 5.26 11.33 -4.68
C SER A 17 4.14 10.47 -5.28
N ARG A 18 3.89 10.62 -6.57
CA ARG A 18 2.98 9.71 -7.30
C ARG A 18 3.58 8.31 -7.32
N ALA A 19 2.82 7.31 -6.88
CA ALA A 19 3.07 5.95 -7.29
C ALA A 19 2.78 5.84 -8.80
N SER A 20 3.82 5.63 -9.59
CA SER A 20 3.71 5.26 -11.00
C SER A 20 2.96 3.93 -11.15
N VAL A 21 2.32 3.72 -12.30
CA VAL A 21 1.65 2.44 -12.63
C VAL A 21 2.61 1.26 -12.47
N ARG A 22 3.89 1.47 -12.77
CA ARG A 22 4.93 0.48 -12.57
C ARG A 22 5.11 0.12 -11.08
N GLU A 23 5.21 1.12 -10.21
CA GLU A 23 5.34 0.90 -8.76
C GLU A 23 4.09 0.21 -8.18
N LEU A 24 2.89 0.53 -8.69
CA LEU A 24 1.66 -0.18 -8.32
C LEU A 24 1.70 -1.66 -8.73
N LEU A 25 2.22 -1.98 -9.93
CA LEU A 25 2.37 -3.35 -10.39
C LEU A 25 3.45 -4.11 -9.60
N GLU A 26 4.57 -3.45 -9.29
CA GLU A 26 5.63 -4.02 -8.44
C GLU A 26 5.12 -4.28 -7.02
N LEU A 27 4.34 -3.36 -6.45
CA LEU A 27 3.66 -3.54 -5.17
C LEU A 27 2.67 -4.71 -5.21
N PHE A 28 1.84 -4.79 -6.25
CA PHE A 28 0.88 -5.88 -6.41
C PHE A 28 1.59 -7.25 -6.52
N ALA A 29 2.62 -7.34 -7.36
CA ALA A 29 3.40 -8.56 -7.51
C ALA A 29 4.09 -8.96 -6.19
N GLY A 30 4.72 -8.00 -5.51
CA GLY A 30 5.34 -8.19 -4.21
C GLY A 30 4.33 -8.66 -3.15
N ALA A 31 3.15 -8.05 -3.11
CA ALA A 31 2.06 -8.43 -2.21
C ALA A 31 1.60 -9.87 -2.45
N VAL A 32 1.37 -10.26 -3.71
CA VAL A 32 0.96 -11.63 -4.06
C VAL A 32 2.04 -12.64 -3.63
N LEU A 33 3.30 -12.39 -3.99
CA LEU A 33 4.41 -13.26 -3.61
C LEU A 33 4.55 -13.37 -2.08
N PHE A 34 4.39 -12.26 -1.37
CA PHE A 34 4.47 -12.22 0.08
C PHE A 34 3.33 -13.00 0.73
N VAL A 35 2.09 -12.81 0.29
CA VAL A 35 0.92 -13.56 0.80
C VAL A 35 1.13 -15.06 0.58
N VAL A 36 1.49 -15.48 -0.63
CA VAL A 36 1.72 -16.89 -0.96
C VAL A 36 2.84 -17.47 -0.11
N GLY A 37 3.98 -16.78 -0.02
CA GLY A 37 5.14 -17.23 0.76
C GLY A 37 4.85 -17.32 2.26
N ALA A 38 4.25 -16.28 2.84
CA ALA A 38 3.90 -16.24 4.26
C ALA A 38 2.84 -17.29 4.60
N SER A 39 1.81 -17.46 3.77
CA SER A 39 0.77 -18.47 3.98
C SER A 39 1.30 -19.89 3.81
N ALA A 40 2.18 -20.14 2.84
CA ALA A 40 2.83 -21.45 2.67
C ALA A 40 3.72 -21.79 3.88
N LEU A 41 4.47 -20.81 4.40
CA LEU A 41 5.28 -21.00 5.60
C LEU A 41 4.41 -21.24 6.84
N ALA A 42 3.34 -20.46 7.01
CA ALA A 42 2.39 -20.65 8.09
C ALA A 42 1.70 -22.02 8.02
N TYR A 43 1.37 -22.48 6.81
CA TYR A 43 0.82 -23.82 6.59
C TYR A 43 1.81 -24.90 7.04
N TYR A 44 3.07 -24.78 6.64
CA TYR A 44 4.11 -25.73 6.96
C TYR A 44 4.42 -25.81 8.47
N LEU A 45 4.45 -24.66 9.15
CA LEU A 45 4.87 -24.59 10.56
C LEU A 45 3.72 -24.71 11.56
N LEU A 46 2.55 -24.16 11.24
CA LEU A 46 1.45 -23.93 12.19
C LEU A 46 0.14 -24.59 11.73
N GLY A 47 0.14 -25.20 10.54
CA GLY A 47 -1.00 -25.92 9.98
C GLY A 47 -1.99 -25.05 9.22
N GLN A 48 -2.98 -25.72 8.65
CA GLN A 48 -3.91 -25.13 7.69
C GLN A 48 -4.75 -23.98 8.25
N GLN A 49 -5.25 -24.11 9.48
CA GLN A 49 -6.15 -23.11 10.04
C GLN A 49 -5.46 -21.76 10.20
N ILE A 50 -4.23 -21.75 10.71
CA ILE A 50 -3.45 -20.52 10.88
C ILE A 50 -3.06 -19.94 9.52
N ALA A 51 -2.69 -20.78 8.55
CA ALA A 51 -2.37 -20.34 7.20
C ALA A 51 -3.53 -19.60 6.53
N ILE A 52 -4.77 -20.08 6.71
CA ILE A 52 -5.98 -19.42 6.18
C ILE A 52 -6.17 -18.05 6.84
N TRP A 53 -6.03 -17.96 8.16
CA TRP A 53 -6.14 -16.67 8.86
C TRP A 53 -5.07 -15.67 8.42
N VAL A 54 -3.82 -16.13 8.27
CA VAL A 54 -2.71 -15.32 7.77
C VAL A 54 -2.98 -14.86 6.34
N ALA A 55 -3.41 -15.76 5.45
CA ALA A 55 -3.77 -15.43 4.08
C ALA A 55 -4.85 -14.36 4.02
N GLY A 56 -5.97 -14.58 4.73
CA GLY A 56 -7.10 -13.66 4.78
C GLY A 56 -6.70 -12.29 5.32
N GLY A 57 -5.95 -12.23 6.43
CA GLY A 57 -5.48 -10.99 7.02
C GLY A 57 -4.56 -10.20 6.08
N LEU A 58 -3.58 -10.86 5.46
CA LEU A 58 -2.66 -10.21 4.54
C LEU A 58 -3.37 -9.72 3.27
N VAL A 59 -4.30 -10.49 2.71
CA VAL A 59 -5.10 -10.07 1.55
C VAL A 59 -5.88 -8.79 1.86
N VAL A 60 -6.52 -8.70 3.03
CA VAL A 60 -7.26 -7.50 3.44
C VAL A 60 -6.32 -6.29 3.55
N ILE A 61 -5.17 -6.46 4.21
CA ILE A 61 -4.18 -5.38 4.37
C ILE A 61 -3.70 -4.87 3.01
N PHE A 62 -3.23 -5.76 2.14
CA PHE A 62 -2.72 -5.38 0.83
C PHE A 62 -3.81 -4.83 -0.09
N ALA A 63 -5.05 -5.31 0.00
CA ALA A 63 -6.17 -4.74 -0.74
C ALA A 63 -6.39 -3.26 -0.35
N ILE A 64 -6.42 -2.95 0.95
CA ILE A 64 -6.54 -1.57 1.44
C ILE A 64 -5.35 -0.73 0.96
N THR A 65 -4.12 -1.26 1.06
CA THR A 65 -2.92 -0.55 0.60
C THR A 65 -2.98 -0.25 -0.89
N LEU A 66 -3.29 -1.23 -1.73
CA LEU A 66 -3.37 -1.06 -3.18
C LEU A 66 -4.47 -0.08 -3.58
N LEU A 67 -5.65 -0.17 -2.96
CA LEU A 67 -6.74 0.77 -3.22
C LEU A 67 -6.37 2.19 -2.82
N SER A 68 -5.71 2.37 -1.67
CA SER A 68 -5.24 3.68 -1.23
C SER A 68 -4.23 4.27 -2.21
N GLN A 69 -3.23 3.50 -2.63
CA GLN A 69 -2.21 3.96 -3.58
C GLN A 69 -2.82 4.22 -4.98
N ALA A 70 -3.73 3.37 -5.44
CA ALA A 70 -4.43 3.56 -6.71
C ALA A 70 -5.34 4.80 -6.69
N TYR A 71 -6.05 5.04 -5.59
CA TYR A 71 -6.86 6.24 -5.41
C TYR A 71 -5.99 7.49 -5.55
N TRP A 72 -4.91 7.60 -4.77
CA TRP A 72 -4.00 8.75 -4.84
C TRP A 72 -3.34 8.92 -6.22
N ALA A 73 -3.01 7.82 -6.90
CA ALA A 73 -2.47 7.86 -8.25
C ALA A 73 -3.46 8.43 -9.28
N VAL A 74 -4.77 8.24 -9.07
CA VAL A 74 -5.85 8.72 -9.95
C VAL A 74 -6.29 10.15 -9.57
N THR A 75 -6.53 10.43 -8.30
CA THR A 75 -7.17 11.68 -7.83
C THR A 75 -6.19 12.80 -7.47
N GLY A 76 -4.89 12.54 -7.43
CA GLY A 76 -3.87 13.47 -6.92
C GLY A 76 -3.62 14.74 -7.75
N ARG A 77 -4.58 15.26 -8.53
CA ARG A 77 -4.36 16.50 -9.28
C ARG A 77 -5.59 17.34 -9.71
N GLU A 78 -6.81 17.12 -9.23
CA GLU A 78 -7.92 18.04 -9.59
C GLU A 78 -8.11 19.21 -8.59
N ASP A 79 -7.67 19.09 -7.34
CA ASP A 79 -8.03 20.07 -6.28
C ASP A 79 -6.91 21.06 -5.87
N TYR A 80 -5.77 21.09 -6.57
CA TYR A 80 -4.60 21.93 -6.18
C TYR A 80 -4.15 22.95 -7.23
N GLU A 81 -4.98 23.24 -8.25
CA GLU A 81 -4.71 24.29 -9.26
C GLU A 81 -5.58 25.56 -9.10
N GLU A 82 -6.14 25.82 -7.91
CA GLU A 82 -6.66 27.15 -7.52
C GLU A 82 -5.78 27.83 -6.46
#